data_AF-A0A7C4MTG6-F1
#
_entry.id   AF-A0A7C4MTG6-F1
#
_cell.length_a   1.000
_cell.length_b   1.000
_cell.length_c   1.000
_cell.angle_alpha   90.00
_cell.angle_beta   90.00
_cell.angle_gamma   90.00
#
_symmetry.space_group_name_H-M   'P 1'
#
loop_
_entity.id
_entity.type
_entity.pdbx_description
1 polymer ?
#
loop_
_entity_poly.entity_id
_entity_poly.type
_entity_poly.pdbx_seq_one_letter_code
_entity_poly.pdbx_strand_id
1 'polypeptide(L)'
;MACGKGSAARSDPKRGGMMQTNSALIAAQDLTKTYTRGSETVHAIRDISLDIPAGSYTAFIGPSGSGKTTLINILGCLDNPSSGSLFIEGRKILGGDRPLGEREMTRIRRERYGYIFQKFYLIPTLTVEENVLLPCTFYRKAGSEDRL
;
A
#
# COMPACT_ATOMS: atom_id res chain seq x y z
N MET A 1 -16.08 20.80 -59.93
CA MET A 1 -16.45 21.14 -58.53
C MET A 1 -16.54 19.85 -57.74
N ALA A 2 -15.77 19.77 -56.62
CA ALA A 2 -15.74 18.80 -55.51
C ALA A 2 -15.79 17.28 -55.86
N CYS A 3 -14.73 16.48 -55.67
CA CYS A 3 -14.06 16.07 -54.41
C CYS A 3 -14.98 15.31 -53.44
N GLY A 4 -14.62 14.07 -53.11
CA GLY A 4 -15.24 13.31 -52.01
C GLY A 4 -14.89 11.83 -52.00
N LYS A 5 -13.75 11.48 -51.38
CA LYS A 5 -13.26 10.12 -51.09
C LYS A 5 -13.85 9.56 -49.78
N GLY A 6 -13.91 8.22 -49.68
CA GLY A 6 -13.82 7.44 -48.42
C GLY A 6 -15.10 7.33 -47.61
N SER A 7 -15.34 6.33 -46.76
CA SER A 7 -14.53 5.21 -46.28
C SER A 7 -15.49 4.21 -45.63
N ALA A 8 -15.18 2.92 -45.70
CA ALA A 8 -15.91 1.87 -45.01
C ALA A 8 -15.57 1.82 -43.50
N ALA A 9 -16.59 1.79 -42.64
CA ALA A 9 -16.50 1.36 -41.23
C ALA A 9 -17.86 0.75 -40.87
N ARG A 10 -18.03 -0.57 -40.99
CA ARG A 10 -17.81 -1.60 -39.96
C ARG A 10 -18.62 -1.37 -38.68
N SER A 11 -19.78 -2.01 -38.69
CA SER A 11 -20.59 -2.57 -37.60
C SER A 11 -19.95 -2.62 -36.20
N ASP A 12 -20.67 -2.04 -35.25
CA ASP A 12 -20.64 -2.38 -33.83
C ASP A 12 -21.03 -3.85 -33.60
N PRO A 13 -20.32 -4.50 -32.67
CA PRO A 13 -21.02 -5.30 -31.69
C PRO A 13 -20.56 -4.97 -30.26
N LYS A 14 -21.54 -4.52 -29.47
CA LYS A 14 -21.74 -4.75 -28.03
C LYS A 14 -20.56 -5.44 -27.31
N ARG A 15 -19.72 -4.64 -26.63
CA ARG A 15 -18.91 -5.15 -25.52
C ARG A 15 -19.82 -5.34 -24.31
N GLY A 16 -20.02 -6.60 -23.96
CA GLY A 16 -20.82 -7.04 -22.84
C GLY A 16 -20.25 -6.61 -21.49
N GLY A 17 -21.20 -6.51 -20.54
CA GLY A 17 -21.04 -6.67 -19.10
C GLY A 17 -19.75 -6.17 -18.47
N MET A 18 -19.78 -4.95 -17.94
CA MET A 18 -18.85 -4.53 -16.91
C MET A 18 -19.09 -5.41 -15.68
N MET A 19 -18.28 -6.46 -15.55
CA MET A 19 -18.25 -7.36 -14.41
C MET A 19 -17.91 -6.53 -13.17
N GLN A 20 -18.70 -6.70 -12.11
CA GLN A 20 -18.64 -5.94 -10.86
C GLN A 20 -17.18 -5.72 -10.41
N THR A 21 -16.76 -4.45 -10.32
CA THR A 21 -15.44 -4.09 -9.81
C THR A 21 -15.37 -4.47 -8.34
N ASN A 22 -14.77 -5.63 -8.06
CA ASN A 22 -14.29 -5.96 -6.74
C ASN A 22 -13.12 -5.00 -6.47
N SER A 23 -13.42 -3.80 -5.96
CA SER A 23 -12.44 -2.74 -5.77
C SER A 23 -11.35 -3.23 -4.80
N ALA A 24 -10.12 -3.34 -5.27
CA ALA A 24 -8.99 -3.73 -4.44
C ALA A 24 -8.89 -2.80 -3.21
N LEU A 25 -8.69 -3.40 -2.04
CA LEU A 25 -8.45 -2.64 -0.80
C LEU A 25 -7.06 -2.00 -0.83
N ILE A 26 -6.07 -2.76 -1.29
CA ILE A 26 -4.70 -2.28 -1.53
C ILE A 26 -4.36 -2.55 -2.98
N ALA A 27 -3.90 -1.52 -3.70
CA ALA A 27 -3.39 -1.66 -5.06
C ALA A 27 -2.00 -1.03 -5.16
N ALA A 28 -1.06 -1.79 -5.71
CA ALA A 28 0.29 -1.35 -5.99
C ALA A 28 0.50 -1.28 -7.50
N GLN A 29 1.10 -0.20 -7.97
CA GLN A 29 1.41 0.04 -9.38
C GLN A 29 2.89 0.35 -9.52
N ASP A 30 3.61 -0.55 -10.19
CA ASP A 30 5.02 -0.46 -10.55
C ASP A 30 5.92 -0.08 -9.36
N LEU A 31 5.63 -0.68 -8.19
CA LEU A 31 6.37 -0.39 -6.96
C LEU A 31 7.81 -0.87 -7.09
N THR A 32 8.73 0.09 -6.94
CA THR A 32 10.16 -0.13 -6.95
C THR A 32 10.78 0.46 -5.69
N LYS A 33 11.74 -0.26 -5.10
CA LYS A 33 12.54 0.22 -3.96
C LYS A 33 14.00 -0.08 -4.19
N THR A 34 14.78 0.98 -4.17
CA THR A 34 16.23 0.95 -4.30
C THR A 34 16.84 1.57 -3.05
N TYR A 35 17.78 0.85 -2.44
CA TYR A 35 18.60 1.35 -1.33
C TYR A 35 20.00 1.64 -1.86
N THR A 36 20.48 2.87 -1.63
CA THR A 36 21.84 3.28 -1.98
C THR A 36 22.65 3.45 -0.71
N ARG A 37 23.78 2.74 -0.59
CA ARG A 37 24.69 2.82 0.55
C ARG A 37 26.12 2.98 0.05
N GLY A 38 26.62 4.22 0.08
CA GLY A 38 27.92 4.54 -0.51
C GLY A 38 27.90 4.30 -2.02
N SER A 39 28.78 3.42 -2.50
CA SER A 39 28.86 3.01 -3.91
C SER A 39 27.92 1.88 -4.30
N GLU A 40 27.30 1.18 -3.34
CA GLU A 40 26.44 0.04 -3.62
C GLU A 40 24.98 0.48 -3.77
N THR A 41 24.34 -0.02 -4.83
CA THR A 41 22.91 0.17 -5.10
C THR A 41 22.21 -1.18 -5.12
N VAL A 42 21.27 -1.37 -4.20
CA VAL A 42 20.50 -2.61 -4.04
C VAL A 42 19.05 -2.36 -4.44
N HIS A 43 18.59 -3.02 -5.50
CA HIS A 43 17.20 -3.02 -5.92
C HIS A 43 16.42 -4.10 -5.17
N ALA A 44 15.78 -3.72 -4.06
CA ALA A 44 15.09 -4.65 -3.18
C ALA A 44 13.78 -5.18 -3.78
N ILE A 45 13.00 -4.33 -4.47
CA ILE A 45 11.86 -4.73 -5.30
C ILE A 45 11.88 -3.93 -6.60
N ARG A 46 11.38 -4.52 -7.69
CA ARG A 46 11.38 -3.94 -9.05
C ARG A 46 10.02 -4.14 -9.69
N ASP A 47 9.38 -3.03 -10.05
CA ASP A 47 8.17 -2.93 -10.87
C ASP A 47 7.05 -3.88 -10.43
N ILE A 48 6.80 -3.94 -9.12
CA ILE A 48 5.77 -4.81 -8.55
C ILE A 48 4.39 -4.15 -8.69
N SER A 49 3.51 -4.79 -9.45
CA SER A 49 2.09 -4.44 -9.58
C SER A 49 1.21 -5.57 -9.05
N LEU A 50 0.32 -5.26 -8.12
CA LEU A 50 -0.60 -6.24 -7.51
C LEU A 50 -1.84 -5.57 -6.91
N ASP A 51 -2.91 -6.36 -6.79
CA ASP A 51 -4.16 -5.98 -6.14
C ASP A 51 -4.50 -6.96 -5.02
N ILE A 52 -4.84 -6.43 -3.84
CA ILE A 52 -5.31 -7.19 -2.68
C ILE A 52 -6.77 -6.82 -2.42
N PRO A 53 -7.72 -7.75 -2.64
CA PRO A 53 -9.13 -7.51 -2.35
C PRO A 53 -9.43 -7.28 -0.85
N ALA A 54 -10.52 -6.58 -0.56
CA ALA A 54 -11.01 -6.48 0.81
C ALA A 54 -11.42 -7.86 1.35
N GLY A 55 -11.09 -8.14 2.61
CA GLY A 55 -11.46 -9.40 3.28
C GLY A 55 -10.70 -10.64 2.80
N SER A 56 -9.65 -10.49 1.99
CA SER A 56 -8.83 -11.62 1.54
C SER A 56 -7.74 -11.98 2.54
N TYR A 57 -7.25 -13.22 2.44
CA TYR A 57 -6.04 -13.67 3.08
C TYR A 57 -4.94 -13.88 2.03
N THR A 58 -3.91 -13.04 2.05
CA THR A 58 -2.86 -13.01 1.03
C THR A 58 -1.51 -13.37 1.64
N ALA A 59 -0.81 -14.32 1.03
CA ALA A 59 0.51 -14.76 1.46
C ALA A 59 1.59 -14.41 0.44
N PHE A 60 2.72 -13.87 0.91
CA PHE A 60 3.91 -13.62 0.10
C PHE A 60 4.98 -14.66 0.44
N ILE A 61 5.33 -15.52 -0.52
CA ILE A 61 6.27 -16.64 -0.33
C ILE A 61 7.45 -16.48 -1.26
N GLY A 62 8.66 -16.79 -0.79
CA GLY A 62 9.89 -16.70 -1.58
C GLY A 62 11.15 -16.80 -0.72
N PRO A 63 12.33 -16.98 -1.35
CA PRO A 63 13.60 -17.18 -0.64
C PRO A 63 13.98 -15.97 0.22
N SER A 64 14.84 -16.17 1.22
CA SER A 64 15.38 -15.05 2.00
C SER A 64 16.04 -14.02 1.08
N GLY A 65 15.88 -12.73 1.38
CA GLY A 65 16.42 -11.64 0.55
C GLY A 65 15.62 -11.30 -0.71
N SER A 66 14.53 -12.01 -1.03
CA SER A 66 13.72 -11.72 -2.23
C SER A 66 12.87 -10.43 -2.18
N GLY A 67 13.09 -9.54 -1.19
CA GLY A 67 12.36 -8.28 -1.07
C GLY A 67 10.98 -8.34 -0.41
N LYS A 68 10.53 -9.50 0.10
CA LYS A 68 9.19 -9.66 0.74
C LYS A 68 8.96 -8.67 1.88
N THR A 69 9.90 -8.56 2.82
CA THR A 69 9.80 -7.62 3.94
C THR A 69 9.78 -6.18 3.43
N THR A 70 10.56 -5.86 2.40
CA THR A 70 10.53 -4.53 1.76
C THR A 70 9.17 -4.23 1.15
N LEU A 71 8.59 -5.19 0.41
CA LEU A 71 7.25 -5.05 -0.16
C LEU A 71 6.21 -4.84 0.95
N ILE A 72 6.20 -5.70 1.97
CA ILE A 72 5.27 -5.60 3.11
C ILE A 72 5.42 -4.27 3.84
N ASN A 73 6.65 -3.77 4.01
CA ASN A 73 6.88 -2.47 4.64
C ASN A 73 6.28 -1.32 3.82
N ILE A 74 6.40 -1.35 2.49
CA ILE A 74 5.82 -0.32 1.63
C ILE A 74 4.29 -0.45 1.61
N LEU A 75 3.76 -1.65 1.38
CA LEU A 75 2.32 -1.93 1.44
C LEU A 75 1.72 -1.58 2.80
N GLY A 76 2.50 -1.69 3.86
CA GLY A 76 2.16 -1.31 5.23
C GLY A 76 2.45 0.14 5.57
N CYS A 77 2.79 1.03 4.63
CA CYS A 77 3.13 2.43 4.92
C CYS A 77 4.20 2.61 6.03
N LEU A 78 5.14 1.68 6.15
CA LEU A 78 6.33 1.76 7.01
C LEU A 78 7.55 2.32 6.26
N ASP A 79 7.53 2.27 4.93
CA ASP A 79 8.58 2.82 4.08
C ASP A 79 7.95 3.45 2.83
N ASN A 80 8.63 4.44 2.25
CA ASN A 80 8.24 5.02 0.96
C ASN A 80 8.85 4.18 -0.18
N PRO A 81 8.15 3.98 -1.30
CA PRO A 81 8.81 3.44 -2.49
C PRO A 81 9.80 4.45 -3.09
N SER A 82 10.75 3.96 -3.88
CA SER A 82 11.61 4.82 -4.70
C SER A 82 10.87 5.33 -5.94
N SER A 83 9.98 4.51 -6.51
CA SER A 83 9.07 4.88 -7.59
C SER A 83 7.86 3.95 -7.61
N GLY A 84 6.87 4.27 -8.44
CA GLY A 84 5.57 3.59 -8.42
C GLY A 84 4.61 4.22 -7.42
N SER A 85 3.40 3.65 -7.31
CA SER A 85 2.32 4.20 -6.50
C SER A 85 1.64 3.12 -5.66
N LEU A 86 1.20 3.52 -4.46
CA LEU A 86 0.39 2.68 -3.57
C LEU A 86 -0.96 3.35 -3.37
N PHE A 87 -2.03 2.59 -3.52
CA PHE A 87 -3.40 3.01 -3.28
C PHE A 87 -4.02 2.17 -2.17
N ILE A 88 -4.79 2.81 -1.31
CA ILE A 88 -5.60 2.18 -0.27
C ILE A 88 -7.03 2.69 -0.43
N GLU A 89 -7.99 1.78 -0.57
CA GLU A 89 -9.41 2.11 -0.82
C GLU A 89 -9.59 3.07 -2.02
N GLY A 90 -8.84 2.82 -3.10
CA GLY A 90 -8.86 3.66 -4.31
C GLY A 90 -8.21 5.03 -4.16
N ARG A 91 -7.72 5.41 -2.98
CA ARG A 91 -7.00 6.69 -2.77
C ARG A 91 -5.50 6.46 -2.92
N LYS A 92 -4.83 7.32 -3.69
CA LYS A 92 -3.37 7.30 -3.80
C LYS A 92 -2.76 7.75 -2.46
N ILE A 93 -1.95 6.88 -1.86
CA ILE A 93 -1.33 7.09 -0.56
C ILE A 93 0.16 7.39 -0.69
N LEU A 94 0.88 6.61 -1.50
CA LEU A 94 2.32 6.82 -1.76
C LEU A 94 2.59 6.99 -3.27
N GLY A 95 3.74 7.57 -3.62
CA GLY A 95 4.14 7.77 -5.01
C GLY A 95 3.64 9.06 -5.65
N GLY A 96 3.29 10.07 -4.85
CA GLY A 96 3.04 11.44 -5.33
C GLY A 96 4.33 12.22 -5.61
N ASP A 97 4.23 13.53 -5.85
CA ASP A 97 5.36 14.40 -6.22
C ASP A 97 6.53 14.36 -5.21
N ARG A 98 6.21 14.07 -3.95
CA ARG A 98 7.19 13.92 -2.88
C ARG A 98 6.87 12.69 -2.01
N PRO A 99 7.88 12.09 -1.36
CA PRO A 99 7.68 11.10 -0.32
C PRO A 99 6.80 11.64 0.80
N LEU A 100 5.96 10.78 1.38
CA LEU A 100 5.18 11.15 2.56
C LEU A 100 6.09 11.34 3.77
N GLY A 101 5.79 12.35 4.59
CA GLY A 101 6.49 12.55 5.85
C GLY A 101 6.05 11.55 6.92
N GLU A 102 6.92 11.32 7.91
CA GLU A 102 6.68 10.34 8.97
C GLU A 102 5.37 10.58 9.75
N ARG A 103 4.98 11.84 9.95
CA ARG A 103 3.71 12.20 10.61
C ARG A 103 2.49 11.70 9.82
N GLU A 104 2.52 11.85 8.50
CA GLU A 104 1.43 11.45 7.62
C GLU A 104 1.35 9.91 7.53
N MET A 105 2.51 9.25 7.38
CA MET A 105 2.58 7.80 7.40
C MET A 105 2.09 7.23 8.73
N THR A 106 2.51 7.81 9.86
CA THR A 106 2.02 7.41 11.20
C THR A 106 0.50 7.51 11.32
N ARG A 107 -0.12 8.58 10.79
CA ARG A 107 -1.58 8.72 10.80
C ARG A 107 -2.25 7.58 10.02
N ILE A 108 -1.77 7.29 8.81
CA ILE A 108 -2.31 6.20 7.98
C ILE A 108 -2.18 4.86 8.70
N ARG A 109 -1.01 4.57 9.28
CA ARG A 109 -0.77 3.33 10.03
C ARG A 109 -1.73 3.16 11.20
N ARG A 110 -1.95 4.23 11.98
CA ARG A 110 -2.88 4.22 13.12
C ARG A 110 -4.34 3.99 12.72
N GLU A 111 -4.75 4.48 11.55
CA GLU A 111 -6.15 4.39 11.10
C GLU A 111 -6.46 3.11 10.33
N ARG A 112 -5.47 2.50 9.67
CA ARG A 112 -5.70 1.47 8.65
C ARG A 112 -4.99 0.15 8.89
N TYR A 113 -3.95 0.11 9.70
CA TYR A 113 -3.07 -1.06 9.83
C TYR A 113 -2.96 -1.56 11.26
N GLY A 114 -2.98 -2.88 11.39
CA GLY A 114 -2.44 -3.59 12.55
C GLY A 114 -1.21 -4.39 12.12
N TYR A 115 -0.16 -4.43 12.95
CA TYR A 115 1.05 -5.18 12.65
C TYR A 115 1.25 -6.31 13.63
N ILE A 116 1.62 -7.46 13.10
CA ILE A 116 2.15 -8.58 13.87
C ILE A 116 3.50 -8.90 13.26
N PHE A 117 4.52 -8.97 14.11
CA PHE A 117 5.89 -9.20 13.69
C PHE A 117 6.32 -10.62 14.06
N GLN A 118 7.36 -11.13 13.38
CA GLN A 118 7.92 -12.45 13.69
C GLN A 118 8.46 -12.53 15.13
N LYS A 119 8.96 -11.42 15.67
CA LYS A 119 9.27 -11.26 17.10
C LYS A 119 8.17 -10.44 17.75
N PHE A 120 7.69 -10.84 18.91
CA PHE A 120 6.48 -10.25 19.50
C PHE A 120 6.60 -8.77 19.92
N TYR A 121 7.82 -8.24 20.08
CA TYR A 121 8.09 -6.84 20.48
C TYR A 121 7.25 -6.33 21.67
N LEU A 122 6.90 -7.22 22.61
CA LEU A 122 6.23 -6.84 23.85
C LEU A 122 7.19 -6.05 24.74
N ILE A 123 6.65 -5.02 25.40
CA ILE A 123 7.38 -4.27 26.41
C ILE A 123 7.40 -5.10 27.69
N PRO A 124 8.57 -5.59 28.15
CA PRO A 124 8.64 -6.57 29.24
C PRO A 124 8.11 -6.09 30.59
N THR A 125 8.06 -4.76 30.77
CA THR A 125 7.58 -4.13 32.00
C THR A 125 6.06 -3.94 32.02
N LEU A 126 5.37 -4.27 30.93
CA LEU A 126 3.92 -4.14 30.81
C LEU A 126 3.26 -5.53 30.82
N THR A 127 2.07 -5.61 31.41
CA THR A 127 1.17 -6.74 31.28
C THR A 127 0.72 -6.94 29.83
N VAL A 128 0.10 -8.10 29.54
CA VAL A 128 -0.46 -8.38 28.21
C VAL A 128 -1.53 -7.35 27.85
N GLU A 129 -2.42 -7.03 28.79
CA GLU A 129 -3.48 -6.05 28.61
C GLU A 129 -2.89 -4.66 28.28
N GLU A 130 -1.90 -4.21 29.05
CA GLU A 130 -1.25 -2.94 28.80
C GLU A 130 -0.56 -2.89 27.43
N ASN A 131 0.10 -3.97 27.00
CA ASN A 131 0.68 -4.03 25.65
C ASN A 131 -0.38 -3.93 24.55
N VAL A 132 -1.54 -4.57 24.74
CA VAL A 132 -2.66 -4.54 23.77
C VAL A 132 -3.34 -3.18 23.74
N LEU A 133 -3.48 -2.50 24.88
CA LEU A 133 -4.11 -1.20 24.99
C LEU A 133 -3.17 -0.03 24.65
N LEU A 134 -1.84 -0.24 24.69
CA LEU A 134 -0.85 0.81 24.44
C LEU A 134 -1.06 1.56 23.11
N PRO A 135 -1.37 0.92 21.97
CA PRO A 135 -1.65 1.66 20.73
C PRO A 135 -2.86 2.59 20.84
N CYS A 136 -3.84 2.26 21.67
CA CYS A 136 -5.05 3.06 21.87
C CYS A 136 -4.76 4.37 22.62
N THR A 137 -3.74 4.43 23.48
CA THR A 137 -3.37 5.68 24.18
C THR A 137 -2.80 6.73 23.22
N PHE A 138 -2.20 6.29 22.11
CA PHE A 138 -1.74 7.18 21.03
C PHE A 138 -2.84 7.48 19.99
N TYR A 139 -4.01 6.86 20.13
CA TYR A 139 -5.16 7.08 19.26
C TYR A 139 -5.99 8.26 19.79
N ARG A 140 -5.59 9.49 19.43
CA ARG A 140 -6.37 10.67 19.78
C ARG A 140 -7.46 10.89 18.75
N LYS A 141 -8.72 10.57 19.08
CA LYS A 141 -9.87 11.02 18.28
C LYS A 141 -9.92 12.55 18.37
N ALA A 142 -10.04 13.25 17.25
CA ALA A 142 -10.27 14.69 17.28
C ALA A 142 -11.57 14.96 18.06
N GLY A 143 -11.46 15.56 19.25
CA GLY A 143 -12.58 15.90 20.12
C GLY A 143 -12.86 14.98 21.33
N SER A 144 -11.99 14.01 21.66
CA SER A 144 -12.13 13.27 22.93
C SER A 144 -11.32 13.96 24.04
N GLU A 145 -12.02 14.55 25.01
CA GLU A 145 -11.44 14.97 26.29
C GLU A 145 -10.86 13.75 27.02
N ASP A 146 -9.68 13.93 27.63
CA ASP A 146 -8.97 12.93 28.40
C ASP A 146 -9.90 12.28 29.43
N ARG A 147 -10.16 10.99 29.24
CA ARG A 147 -10.69 10.12 30.28
C ARG A 147 -9.72 8.95 30.44
N LEU A 148 -8.72 9.19 31.27
CA LEU A 148 -8.07 8.19 32.11
C LEU A 148 -8.17 8.70 33.55
#